data_AF-A0A9Y1Z546-F1
#
_entry.id   AF-A0A9Y1Z546-F1
#
_cell.length_a   1.000
_cell.length_b   1.000
_cell.length_c   1.000
_cell.angle_alpha   90.00
_cell.angle_beta   90.00
_cell.angle_gamma   90.00
#
_symmetry.space_group_name_H-M   'P 1'
#
loop_
_entity.id
_entity.type
_entity.pdbx_description
1 polymer ?
#
loop_
_entity_poly.entity_id
_entity_poly.type
_entity_poly.pdbx_seq_one_letter_code
_entity_poly.pdbx_strand_id
1 'polypeptide(L)'
;MVSVDSCAACDEPLEAGASSCPSCGNAPKRTVRKKGAFTFVAGIPLFFLNPPIGVILAIVGLFVVFGAWFVSANRHVDGSS
;
A
#
# COMPACT_ATOMS: atom_id res chain seq x y z
N MET A 1 -7.35 24.69 -4.43
CA MET A 1 -7.18 23.79 -3.27
C MET A 1 -5.98 22.89 -3.57
N VAL A 2 -4.82 23.18 -2.99
CA VAL A 2 -3.64 22.30 -3.13
C VAL A 2 -3.89 21.13 -2.18
N SER A 3 -4.22 19.96 -2.74
CA SER A 3 -4.42 18.75 -1.95
C SER A 3 -3.05 18.25 -1.50
N VAL A 4 -2.66 18.61 -0.27
CA VAL A 4 -1.49 18.03 0.41
C VAL A 4 -1.82 16.55 0.64
N ASP A 5 -1.15 15.66 -0.10
CA ASP A 5 -1.29 14.22 0.05
C ASP A 5 -0.30 13.76 1.13
N SER A 6 -0.68 12.86 2.04
CA SER A 6 0.24 12.36 3.08
C SER A 6 0.80 10.98 2.73
N CYS A 7 1.99 10.69 3.25
CA CYS A 7 2.60 9.37 3.11
C CYS A 7 1.77 8.31 3.83
N ALA A 8 1.63 7.11 3.25
CA ALA A 8 0.92 6.01 3.90
C ALA A 8 1.65 5.40 5.10
N ALA A 9 2.98 5.57 5.19
CA ALA A 9 3.77 5.00 6.28
C ALA A 9 4.16 6.02 7.35
N CYS A 10 4.77 7.14 6.97
CA CYS A 10 5.31 8.12 7.92
C CYS A 10 4.44 9.36 8.13
N ASP A 11 3.27 9.42 7.48
CA ASP A 11 2.33 10.55 7.53
C ASP A 11 2.90 11.94 7.12
N GLU A 12 4.14 11.96 6.66
CA GLU A 12 4.81 13.14 6.12
C GLU A 12 3.98 13.78 5.00
N PRO A 13 3.86 15.12 4.94
CA PRO A 13 3.20 15.80 3.84
C PRO A 13 4.01 15.64 2.54
N LEU A 14 3.37 15.18 1.48
CA LEU A 14 3.92 15.13 0.13
C LEU A 14 3.32 16.25 -0.74
N GLU A 15 4.18 16.75 -1.62
CA GLU A 15 3.80 17.54 -2.79
C GLU A 15 2.73 16.83 -3.63
N ALA A 16 1.76 17.59 -4.13
CA ALA A 16 0.66 17.06 -4.93
C ALA A 16 1.19 16.41 -6.21
N GLY A 17 0.95 15.10 -6.37
CA GLY A 17 1.39 14.34 -7.55
C GLY A 17 2.69 13.55 -7.37
N ALA A 18 3.31 13.58 -6.19
CA ALA A 18 4.43 12.70 -5.87
C ALA A 18 4.01 11.21 -5.97
N SER A 19 4.81 10.40 -6.66
CA SER A 19 4.56 8.96 -6.85
C SER A 19 5.08 8.12 -5.69
N SER A 20 6.06 8.62 -4.96
CA SER A 20 6.68 8.00 -3.78
C SER A 20 7.11 9.09 -2.79
N CYS A 21 7.15 8.74 -1.51
CA CYS A 21 7.66 9.60 -0.45
C CYS A 21 9.20 9.61 -0.47
N PRO A 22 9.86 10.78 -0.53
CA PRO A 22 11.32 10.86 -0.56
C PRO A 22 11.97 10.39 0.75
N SER A 23 11.31 10.61 1.90
CA SER A 23 11.86 10.22 3.21
C SER A 23 11.85 8.72 3.45
N CYS A 24 10.82 8.01 2.97
CA CYS A 24 10.61 6.61 3.34
C CYS A 24 10.45 5.64 2.16
N GLY A 25 10.43 6.16 0.93
CA GLY A 25 10.25 5.40 -0.32
C GLY A 25 8.82 4.88 -0.55
N ASN A 26 7.90 5.07 0.40
CA ASN A 26 6.58 4.46 0.34
C ASN A 26 5.57 5.29 -0.48
N ALA A 27 4.52 4.64 -0.98
CA ALA A 27 3.50 5.29 -1.80
C ALA A 27 2.62 6.27 -1.00
N PRO A 28 2.06 7.31 -1.65
CA PRO A 28 1.09 8.21 -1.02
C PRO A 28 -0.20 7.49 -0.63
N LYS A 29 -0.86 7.94 0.46
CA LYS A 29 -2.13 7.35 0.95
C LYS A 29 -3.20 7.26 -0.14
N ARG A 30 -3.28 8.26 -1.02
CA ARG A 30 -4.23 8.28 -2.14
C ARG A 30 -4.01 7.13 -3.13
N THR A 31 -2.75 6.85 -3.49
CA THR A 31 -2.41 5.75 -4.39
C THR A 31 -2.71 4.41 -3.76
N VAL A 32 -2.38 4.24 -2.47
CA VAL A 32 -2.68 3.01 -1.72
C VAL A 32 -4.19 2.79 -1.62
N ARG A 33 -4.98 3.82 -1.30
CA ARG A 33 -6.45 3.74 -1.26
C ARG A 33 -7.05 3.36 -2.61
N LYS A 34 -6.61 4.00 -3.70
CA LYS A 34 -7.15 3.75 -5.05
C LYS A 34 -6.80 2.34 -5.53
N LYS A 35 -5.56 1.90 -5.32
CA LYS A 35 -5.12 0.54 -5.68
C LYS A 35 -5.81 -0.51 -4.82
N GLY A 36 -5.90 -0.29 -3.51
CA GLY A 36 -6.61 -1.19 -2.59
C GLY A 36 -8.07 -1.39 -3.00
N ALA A 37 -8.80 -0.30 -3.28
CA ALA A 37 -10.18 -0.39 -3.75
C ALA A 37 -10.30 -1.18 -5.07
N PHE A 38 -9.40 -0.92 -6.03
CA PHE A 38 -9.39 -1.66 -7.28
C PHE A 38 -9.12 -3.15 -7.10
N THR A 39 -8.19 -3.52 -6.22
CA THR A 39 -7.88 -4.92 -5.89
C THR A 39 -9.09 -5.62 -5.29
N PHE A 40 -9.87 -4.98 -4.43
CA PHE A 40 -11.10 -5.58 -3.90
C PHE A 40 -12.18 -5.74 -4.97
N VAL A 41 -12.42 -4.70 -5.77
CA VAL A 41 -13.46 -4.73 -6.82
C VAL A 41 -13.13 -5.72 -7.93
N ALA A 42 -11.86 -5.85 -8.33
CA ALA A 42 -11.44 -6.78 -9.37
C ALA A 42 -11.17 -8.19 -8.83
N GLY A 43 -10.62 -8.29 -7.61
CA GLY A 43 -10.20 -9.56 -7.01
C GLY A 43 -11.36 -10.46 -6.62
N ILE A 44 -12.46 -9.89 -6.07
CA ILE A 44 -13.62 -10.69 -5.64
C ILE A 44 -14.27 -11.39 -6.85
N PRO A 45 -14.65 -10.71 -7.95
CA PRO A 45 -15.19 -11.38 -9.13
C PRO A 45 -14.22 -12.38 -9.73
N LEU A 46 -12.91 -12.07 -9.79
CA LEU A 46 -11.91 -12.99 -10.35
C LEU A 46 -11.81 -14.29 -9.55
N PHE A 47 -11.94 -14.22 -8.23
CA PHE A 47 -11.95 -15.41 -7.37
C PHE A 47 -13.11 -16.34 -7.71
N PHE A 48 -14.30 -15.78 -7.98
CA PHE A 48 -15.47 -16.57 -8.37
C PHE A 48 -15.42 -17.05 -9.83
N LEU A 49 -14.87 -16.25 -10.75
CA LEU A 49 -14.79 -16.62 -12.16
C LEU A 49 -13.72 -17.67 -12.44
N ASN A 50 -12.59 -17.59 -11.73
CA ASN A 50 -11.44 -18.46 -11.93
C ASN A 50 -10.72 -18.73 -10.58
N PRO A 51 -11.16 -19.77 -9.84
CA PRO A 51 -10.65 -20.09 -8.51
C PRO A 51 -9.12 -20.15 -8.39
N PRO A 52 -8.36 -20.81 -9.29
CA PRO A 52 -6.90 -20.85 -9.16
C PRO A 52 -6.24 -19.47 -9.27
N ILE A 53 -6.75 -18.57 -10.12
CA ILE A 53 -6.22 -17.20 -10.22
C ILE A 53 -6.50 -16.42 -8.94
N GLY A 54 -7.71 -16.57 -8.39
CA GLY A 54 -8.08 -15.95 -7.12
C GLY A 54 -7.15 -16.33 -5.96
N VAL A 55 -6.80 -17.63 -5.86
CA VAL A 55 -5.86 -18.12 -4.83
C VAL A 55 -4.46 -17.55 -5.03
N ILE A 56 -3.96 -17.49 -6.28
CA ILE A 56 -2.64 -16.89 -6.57
C ILE A 56 -2.61 -15.43 -6.13
N LEU A 57 -3.64 -14.65 -6.46
CA LEU A 57 -3.72 -13.24 -6.07
C LEU A 57 -3.79 -13.07 -4.54
N ALA A 58 -4.49 -13.95 -3.84
CA ALA A 58 -4.55 -13.94 -2.38
C ALA A 58 -3.18 -14.22 -1.74
N ILE A 59 -2.44 -15.20 -2.25
CA ILE A 59 -1.09 -15.53 -1.78
C ILE A 59 -0.15 -14.33 -1.99
N VAL A 60 -0.12 -13.77 -3.20
CA VAL A 60 0.71 -12.59 -3.51
C VAL A 60 0.35 -11.41 -2.61
N GLY A 61 -0.95 -11.16 -2.42
CA GLY A 61 -1.43 -10.12 -1.51
C GLY A 61 -0.96 -10.33 -0.07
N LEU A 62 -0.98 -11.57 0.41
CA LEU A 62 -0.51 -11.92 1.76
C LEU A 62 0.98 -11.63 1.91
N PHE A 63 1.82 -12.02 0.95
CA PHE A 63 3.26 -11.71 0.98
C PHE A 63 3.53 -10.20 0.96
N VAL A 64 2.76 -9.43 0.18
CA VAL A 64 2.91 -7.97 0.13
C VAL A 64 2.52 -7.32 1.47
N VAL A 65 1.40 -7.73 2.06
CA VAL A 65 0.97 -7.23 3.39
C VAL A 65 1.99 -7.59 4.45
N PHE A 66 2.48 -8.83 4.44
CA PHE A 66 3.46 -9.30 5.42
C PHE A 66 4.80 -8.57 5.27
N GLY A 67 5.29 -8.40 4.04
CA GLY A 67 6.49 -7.61 3.77
C GLY A 67 6.33 -6.14 4.16
N ALA A 68 5.18 -5.53 3.88
CA ALA A 68 4.87 -4.17 4.30
C ALA A 68 4.84 -4.04 5.83
N TRP A 69 4.31 -5.04 6.54
CA TRP A 69 4.32 -5.08 7.99
C TRP A 69 5.75 -5.17 8.54
N PHE A 70 6.62 -6.00 7.97
CA PHE A 70 8.03 -6.08 8.36
C PHE A 70 8.77 -4.74 8.17
N VAL A 71 8.57 -4.09 7.02
CA VAL A 71 9.14 -2.75 6.77
C VAL A 71 8.60 -1.72 7.76
N SER A 72 7.32 -1.80 8.11
CA SER A 72 6.71 -0.93 9.12
C SER A 72 7.23 -1.21 10.53
N ALA A 73 7.45 -2.47 10.89
CA ALA A 73 7.95 -2.88 12.20
C ALA A 73 9.38 -2.39 12.43
N ASN A 74 10.25 -2.50 11.42
CA ASN A 74 11.63 -2.00 11.50
C ASN A 74 11.69 -0.49 11.75
N ARG A 75 10.75 0.29 11.20
CA ARG A 75 10.68 1.75 11.40
C ARG A 75 10.38 2.17 12.85
N HIS A 76 9.76 1.31 13.66
CA HIS A 76 9.54 1.60 15.08
C HIS A 76 10.81 1.49 15.93
N VAL A 77 11.85 0.78 15.44
CA VAL A 77 13.12 0.60 16.14
C VAL A 77 14.06 1.79 15.90
N ASP A 78 14.02 2.39 14.71
CA ASP A 78 14.92 3.51 14.34
C ASP A 78 14.48 4.88 14.91
N GLY A 79 13.26 4.99 15.44
CA GLY A 79 12.72 6.24 15.99
C GLY A 79 12.99 6.49 17.48
N SER A 80 13.75 5.62 18.16
CA SER A 80 14.06 5.70 19.59
C SER A 80 15.51 6.09 19.91
N SER A 81 16.14 6.89 19.07
CA SER A 81 17.50 7.43 19.29
C SER A 81 17.59 8.90 18.96
#